data_AF-A0A2W6RTS1-F1
#
_entry.id   AF-A0A2W6RTS1-F1
#
_cell.length_a   1.000
_cell.length_b   1.000
_cell.length_c   1.000
_cell.angle_alpha   90.00
_cell.angle_beta   90.00
_cell.angle_gamma   90.00
#
_symmetry.space_group_name_H-M   'P 1'
#
loop_
_entity.id
_entity.type
_entity.pdbx_description
1 polymer ?
#
loop_
_entity_poly.entity_id
_entity_poly.type
_entity_poly.pdbx_seq_one_letter_code
_entity_poly.pdbx_strand_id
1 'polypeptide(L)'
;MEMVAKILIAVVAIEHLYILWMEMFAWETKGKEVFKKALPAEMFKPTKGLAANQGLYNGFLAAGLIWSFLIDDPKWQTNIAL
;
A
#
# COMPACT_ATOMS: atom_id res chain seq x y z
N MET A 1 -12.30 -19.14 2.03
CA MET A 1 -12.52 -17.94 1.20
C MET A 1 -12.88 -18.35 -0.22
N GLU A 2 -13.85 -17.67 -0.84
CA GLU A 2 -14.18 -17.88 -2.25
C GLU A 2 -13.07 -17.38 -3.19
N MET A 3 -12.97 -17.96 -4.39
CA MET A 3 -11.93 -17.61 -5.37
C MET A 3 -11.95 -16.12 -5.74
N VAL A 4 -13.14 -15.54 -5.89
CA VAL A 4 -13.30 -14.12 -6.22
C VAL A 4 -12.70 -13.23 -5.13
N ALA A 5 -12.97 -13.54 -3.86
CA ALA A 5 -12.41 -12.79 -2.74
C ALA A 5 -10.87 -12.84 -2.73
N LYS A 6 -10.28 -14.02 -2.99
CA LYS A 6 -8.81 -14.16 -3.11
C LYS A 6 -8.22 -13.29 -4.19
N ILE A 7 -8.87 -13.21 -5.36
CA ILE A 7 -8.41 -12.36 -6.46
C ILE A 7 -8.47 -10.87 -6.05
N LEU A 8 -9.58 -10.44 -5.44
CA LEU A 8 -9.73 -9.06 -4.98
C LEU A 8 -8.69 -8.69 -3.92
N ILE A 9 -8.44 -9.55 -2.94
CA ILE A 9 -7.39 -9.34 -1.92
C ILE A 9 -6.01 -9.18 -2.58
N ALA A 10 -5.69 -10.02 -3.57
CA ALA A 10 -4.42 -9.93 -4.28
C ALA A 10 -4.27 -8.60 -5.05
N VAL A 11 -5.34 -8.12 -5.69
CA VAL A 11 -5.36 -6.82 -6.37
C VAL A 11 -5.11 -5.69 -5.37
N VAL A 12 -5.83 -5.67 -4.24
CA VAL A 12 -5.67 -4.63 -3.20
C VAL A 12 -4.26 -4.66 -2.59
N ALA A 13 -3.68 -5.85 -2.38
CA ALA A 13 -2.29 -5.97 -1.92
C ALA A 13 -1.30 -5.34 -2.92
N ILE A 14 -1.50 -5.56 -4.22
CA ILE A 14 -0.67 -4.94 -5.28
C ILE A 14 -0.83 -3.42 -5.29
N GLU A 15 -2.05 -2.90 -5.12
CA GLU A 15 -2.30 -1.45 -5.00
C GLU A 15 -1.51 -0.85 -3.84
N HIS A 16 -1.58 -1.46 -2.65
CA HIS A 16 -0.80 -1.00 -1.49
C HIS A 16 0.72 -1.05 -1.72
N LEU A 17 1.23 -2.08 -2.38
CA LEU A 17 2.66 -2.15 -2.74
C LEU A 17 3.07 -1.03 -3.70
N TYR A 18 2.23 -0.74 -4.70
CA TYR A 18 2.49 0.37 -5.62
C TYR A 18 2.47 1.73 -4.91
N ILE A 19 1.49 1.94 -4.02
CA ILE A 19 1.39 3.17 -3.23
C ILE A 19 2.60 3.30 -2.29
N LEU A 20 2.97 2.24 -1.57
CA LEU A 20 4.17 2.20 -0.74
C LEU A 20 5.39 2.64 -1.55
N TRP A 21 5.59 2.05 -2.73
CA TRP A 21 6.76 2.37 -3.54
C TRP A 21 6.77 3.84 -3.95
N MET A 22 5.62 4.34 -4.39
CA MET A 22 5.45 5.73 -4.79
C MET A 22 5.74 6.69 -3.62
N GLU A 23 5.22 6.41 -2.43
CA GLU A 23 5.32 7.29 -1.26
C GLU A 23 6.69 7.23 -0.58
N MET A 24 7.32 6.05 -0.49
CA MET A 24 8.63 5.89 0.16
C MET A 24 9.80 6.22 -0.76
N PHE A 25 9.73 5.82 -2.03
CA PHE A 25 10.90 5.84 -2.92
C PHE A 25 10.76 6.85 -4.07
N ALA A 26 9.55 7.01 -4.63
CA ALA A 26 9.31 7.85 -5.80
C ALA A 26 8.52 9.14 -5.51
N TRP A 27 8.54 9.64 -4.27
CA TRP A 27 7.70 10.77 -3.86
C TRP A 27 7.97 12.06 -4.65
N GLU A 28 9.23 12.42 -4.84
CA GLU A 28 9.64 13.64 -5.54
C GLU A 28 9.50 13.55 -7.08
N THR A 29 9.23 12.36 -7.62
CA THR A 29 9.04 12.09 -9.05
C THR A 29 7.60 11.67 -9.34
N LYS A 30 7.25 10.41 -9.07
CA LYS A 30 5.94 9.85 -9.34
C LYS A 30 4.86 10.39 -8.41
N GLY A 31 5.17 10.56 -7.12
CA GLY A 31 4.29 11.23 -6.16
C GLY A 31 3.94 12.64 -6.62
N LYS A 32 4.92 13.39 -7.15
CA LYS A 32 4.70 14.70 -7.74
C LYS A 32 3.74 14.66 -8.94
N GLU A 33 3.85 13.70 -9.83
CA GLU A 33 2.91 13.55 -10.96
C GLU A 33 1.48 13.29 -10.51
N VAL A 34 1.31 12.44 -9.48
CA VAL A 34 0.01 12.03 -8.94
C VAL A 34 -0.65 13.16 -8.13
N PHE A 35 0.12 13.82 -7.26
CA PHE A 35 -0.40 14.81 -6.31
C PHE A 35 -0.22 16.27 -6.76
N LYS A 36 0.28 16.56 -7.97
CA LYS A 36 0.50 17.94 -8.47
C LYS A 36 -0.73 18.87 -8.42
N LYS A 37 -1.95 18.32 -8.39
CA LYS A 37 -3.18 19.11 -8.26
C LYS A 37 -3.57 19.41 -6.81
N ALA A 38 -3.04 18.64 -5.87
CA ALA A 38 -3.37 18.70 -4.45
C ALA A 38 -2.24 19.30 -3.59
N LEU A 39 -0.99 19.24 -4.06
CA LEU A 39 0.18 19.69 -3.32
C LEU A 39 1.10 20.57 -4.20
N PRO A 40 1.55 21.74 -3.73
CA PRO A 40 2.52 22.58 -4.43
C PRO A 40 3.85 21.87 -4.68
N ALA A 41 4.53 22.20 -5.78
CA ALA A 41 5.74 21.51 -6.23
C ALA A 41 6.91 21.58 -5.24
N GLU A 42 7.02 22.69 -4.51
CA GLU A 42 8.01 22.99 -3.49
C GLU A 42 7.81 22.17 -2.20
N MET A 43 6.61 21.62 -1.99
CA MET A 43 6.28 20.86 -0.79
C MET A 43 6.71 19.40 -0.87
N PHE A 44 7.01 18.84 -2.05
CA PHE A 44 7.37 17.43 -2.19
C PHE A 44 8.70 17.07 -1.52
N LYS A 45 9.71 17.94 -1.63
CA LYS A 45 11.01 17.73 -0.97
C LYS A 45 10.90 17.76 0.58
N PRO A 46 10.30 18.77 1.22
CA PRO A 46 10.19 18.81 2.68
C PRO A 46 9.22 17.75 3.25
N THR A 47 8.22 17.30 2.50
CA THR A 47 7.26 16.28 2.97
C THR A 47 7.71 14.84 2.72
N LYS A 48 8.91 14.61 2.17
CA LYS A 48 9.41 13.25 1.86
C LYS A 48 9.39 12.30 3.04
N GLY A 49 9.77 12.77 4.23
CA GLY A 49 9.73 11.95 5.45
C GLY A 49 8.31 11.57 5.87
N LEU A 50 7.36 12.51 5.73
CA LEU A 50 5.94 12.25 5.99
C LEU A 50 5.39 11.22 5.01
N ALA A 51 5.66 11.39 3.71
CA ALA A 51 5.25 10.44 2.68
C ALA A 51 5.86 9.06 2.90
N ALA A 52 7.13 8.95 3.26
CA ALA A 52 7.75 7.66 3.58
C ALA A 52 7.06 6.96 4.76
N ASN A 53 6.62 7.72 5.77
CA ASN A 53 5.83 7.16 6.86
C ASN A 53 4.45 6.68 6.39
N GLN A 54 3.77 7.44 5.50
CA GLN A 54 2.51 7.00 4.87
C GLN A 54 2.69 5.70 4.07
N GLY A 55 3.77 5.62 3.30
CA GLY A 55 4.08 4.43 2.51
C GLY A 55 4.36 3.21 3.38
N LEU A 56 4.98 3.38 4.55
CA LEU A 56 5.20 2.29 5.50
C LEU A 56 3.88 1.68 6.02
N TYR A 57 2.85 2.51 6.30
CA TYR A 57 1.53 2.00 6.66
C TYR A 57 0.93 1.14 5.54
N ASN A 58 1.02 1.60 4.29
CA ASN A 58 0.63 0.79 3.12
C ASN A 58 1.42 -0.53 3.06
N GLY A 59 2.69 -0.53 3.46
CA GLY A 59 3.50 -1.74 3.58
C GLY A 59 2.97 -2.74 4.60
N PHE A 60 2.56 -2.27 5.77
CA PHE A 60 1.95 -3.16 6.78
C PHE A 60 0.62 -3.74 6.31
N LEU A 61 -0.21 -2.94 5.62
CA LEU A 61 -1.46 -3.42 5.02
C LEU A 61 -1.18 -4.49 3.97
N ALA A 62 -0.29 -4.22 3.01
CA ALA A 62 0.12 -5.20 2.00
C ALA A 62 0.67 -6.48 2.64
N ALA A 63 1.52 -6.36 3.67
CA ALA A 63 2.09 -7.51 4.37
C ALA A 63 1.01 -8.37 5.02
N GLY A 64 0.02 -7.76 5.69
CA GLY A 64 -1.13 -8.48 6.26
C GLY A 64 -1.94 -9.22 5.18
N LEU A 65 -2.31 -8.53 4.11
CA LEU A 65 -3.08 -9.14 3.01
C LEU A 65 -2.32 -10.29 2.34
N ILE A 66 -1.01 -10.14 2.09
CA ILE A 66 -0.17 -11.21 1.54
C ILE A 66 -0.09 -12.39 2.52
N TRP A 67 0.08 -12.10 3.81
CA TRP A 67 0.15 -13.11 4.85
C TRP A 67 -1.13 -13.94 4.93
N SER A 68 -2.30 -13.34 4.68
CA SER A 68 -3.59 -14.07 4.65
C SER A 68 -3.63 -15.26 3.66
N PHE A 69 -2.79 -15.26 2.62
CA PHE A 69 -2.68 -16.38 1.67
C PHE A 69 -1.76 -17.51 2.14
N LEU A 70 -0.92 -17.25 3.14
CA LEU A 70 0.14 -18.16 3.60
C LEU A 70 -0.19 -18.80 4.96
N ILE A 71 -1.21 -18.31 5.67
CA ILE A 71 -1.68 -18.89 6.92
C ILE A 71 -2.43 -20.19 6.62
N ASP A 72 -2.15 -21.29 7.33
CA ASP A 72 -2.89 -22.54 7.15
C ASP A 72 -4.23 -22.59 7.90
N ASP A 73 -4.33 -21.87 9.03
CA ASP A 73 -5.56 -21.79 9.83
C ASP A 73 -6.64 -20.97 9.09
N PRO A 74 -7.78 -21.57 8.70
CA PRO A 74 -8.80 -20.90 7.89
C PRO A 74 -9.48 -19.71 8.60
N LYS A 75 -9.55 -19.74 9.94
CA LYS A 75 -10.12 -18.65 10.74
C LYS A 75 -9.17 -17.44 10.70
N TRP A 76 -7.87 -17.67 10.86
CA TRP A 76 -6.88 -16.60 10.80
C TRP A 76 -6.64 -16.08 9.39
N GLN A 77 -6.72 -16.92 8.35
CA GLN A 77 -6.77 -16.46 6.96
C GLN A 77 -7.85 -15.38 6.76
N THR A 78 -9.06 -15.62 7.30
CA THR A 78 -10.19 -14.67 7.16
C THR A 78 -10.00 -13.42 8.00
N ASN A 79 -9.60 -13.55 9.26
CA ASN A 79 -9.46 -12.40 10.17
C ASN A 79 -8.36 -11.42 9.75
N ILE A 80 -7.29 -11.91 9.10
CA ILE A 80 -6.19 -11.05 8.63
C ILE A 80 -6.53 -10.37 7.29
N ALA A 81 -7.41 -10.97 6.49
CA ALA A 81 -7.85 -10.42 5.21
C ALA A 81 -8.95 -9.34 5.33
N LEU A 82 -9.49 -9.10 6.53
CA LEU A 82 -10.55 -8.13 6.85
C LEU A 82 -9.95 -6.90 7.54
#